data_AF-A0A183Q761-F1
#
_entry.id   AF-A0A183Q761-F1
#
_cell.length_a   1.000
_cell.length_b   1.000
_cell.length_c   1.000
_cell.angle_alpha   90.00
_cell.angle_beta   90.00
_cell.angle_gamma   90.00
#
_symmetry.space_group_name_H-M   'P 1'
#
loop_
_entity.id
_entity.type
_entity.pdbx_description
1 polymer ?
#
loop_
_entity_poly.entity_id
_entity_poly.type
_entity_poly.pdbx_seq_one_letter_code
_entity_poly.pdbx_strand_id
1 'polypeptide(L)'
;MEAWFSYSEAYFHEHGVNDTRAQFLAVVKALPRKFNRYVTPSMFTSNVSEPYETLKRSILKRGDLTDRQRLDQRFNNIDLQHGSATDMLQRIRGVIDPRTFDEGLFKQLLLSKLPQQAQAVLVSFQNNALDELAASADRSLEITKSSTT
;
A
#
# COMPACT_ATOMS: atom_id res chain seq x y z
N MET A 1 -6.19 9.95 2.72
CA MET A 1 -6.12 10.52 4.09
C MET A 1 -5.02 11.55 4.20
N GLU A 2 -3.91 11.42 3.47
CA GLU A 2 -2.85 12.43 3.41
C GLU A 2 -3.38 13.83 3.08
N ALA A 3 -4.16 13.97 2.01
CA ALA A 3 -4.77 15.26 1.65
C ALA A 3 -5.62 15.88 2.78
N TRP A 4 -6.33 15.07 3.57
CA TRP A 4 -7.12 15.56 4.70
C TRP A 4 -6.25 16.12 5.82
N PHE A 5 -5.12 15.48 6.10
CA PHE A 5 -4.12 16.01 7.03
C PHE A 5 -3.47 17.29 6.48
N SER A 6 -3.14 17.34 5.18
CA SER A 6 -2.61 18.55 4.55
C SER A 6 -3.54 19.75 4.65
N TYR A 7 -4.85 19.55 4.46
CA TYR A 7 -5.85 20.62 4.68
C TYR A 7 -5.93 21.06 6.15
N SER A 8 -5.85 20.11 7.08
CA SER A 8 -5.87 20.41 8.53
C SER A 8 -4.63 21.20 8.95
N GLU A 9 -3.46 20.84 8.41
CA GLU A 9 -2.18 21.52 8.67
C GLU A 9 -2.16 22.93 8.10
N ALA A 10 -2.66 23.11 6.87
CA ALA A 10 -2.83 24.44 6.28
C ALA A 10 -3.74 25.32 7.14
N TYR A 11 -4.86 24.76 7.63
CA TYR A 11 -5.77 25.47 8.54
C TYR A 11 -5.08 25.86 9.86
N PHE A 12 -4.33 24.94 10.48
CA PHE A 12 -3.59 25.24 11.71
C PHE A 12 -2.56 26.34 11.51
N HIS A 13 -1.83 26.29 10.40
CA HIS A 13 -0.85 27.29 10.04
C HIS A 13 -1.49 28.67 9.83
N GLU A 14 -2.60 28.75 9.07
CA GLU A 14 -3.33 29.99 8.81
C GLU A 14 -3.89 30.63 10.09
N HIS A 15 -4.30 29.80 11.05
CA HIS A 15 -4.92 30.25 12.30
C HIS A 15 -3.94 30.30 13.49
N GLY A 16 -2.64 30.12 13.26
CA GLY A 16 -1.59 30.20 14.29
C GLY A 16 -1.69 29.12 15.38
N VAL A 17 -2.31 27.98 15.09
CA VAL A 17 -2.46 26.87 16.05
C VAL A 17 -1.15 26.09 16.11
N ASN A 18 -0.24 26.50 16.99
CA ASN A 18 1.08 25.88 17.16
C ASN A 18 1.13 24.83 18.30
N ASP A 19 0.10 24.79 19.15
CA ASP A 19 0.01 23.81 20.22
C ASP A 19 -0.36 22.42 19.66
N THR A 20 0.58 21.48 19.72
CA THR A 20 0.40 20.11 19.21
C THR A 20 -0.77 19.40 19.89
N ARG A 21 -1.08 19.77 21.14
CA ARG A 21 -2.21 19.24 21.90
C ARG A 21 -3.54 19.75 21.36
N ALA A 22 -3.67 21.05 21.09
CA ALA A 22 -4.82 21.66 20.44
C ALA A 22 -5.05 21.09 19.03
N GLN A 23 -3.99 20.94 18.23
CA GLN A 23 -4.05 20.31 16.90
C GLN A 23 -4.60 18.88 17.00
N PHE A 24 -4.07 18.07 17.92
CA PHE A 24 -4.54 16.70 18.16
C PHE A 24 -6.03 16.66 18.52
N LEU A 25 -6.48 17.49 19.47
CA LEU A 25 -7.87 17.51 19.89
C LEU A 25 -8.81 17.97 18.77
N ALA A 26 -8.39 18.95 17.95
CA ALA A 26 -9.15 19.41 16.80
C ALA A 26 -9.30 18.29 15.75
N VAL A 27 -8.20 17.60 15.44
CA VAL A 27 -8.18 16.46 14.51
C VAL A 27 -9.04 15.31 15.01
N VAL A 28 -8.94 14.93 16.28
CA VAL A 28 -9.77 13.87 16.89
C VAL A 28 -11.26 14.21 16.81
N LYS A 29 -11.65 15.47 17.03
CA LYS A 29 -13.04 15.91 16.91
C LYS A 29 -13.57 15.84 15.48
N ALA A 30 -12.73 16.21 14.50
CA ALA A 30 -13.09 16.21 13.09
C ALA A 30 -12.90 14.83 12.41
N LEU A 31 -12.35 13.84 13.14
CA LEU A 31 -11.96 12.57 12.56
C LEU A 31 -13.20 11.75 12.13
N PRO A 32 -13.24 11.24 10.88
CA PRO A 32 -14.32 10.38 10.45
C PRO A 32 -14.38 9.09 11.29
N ARG A 33 -15.59 8.67 11.68
CA ARG A 33 -15.81 7.52 12.60
C ARG A 33 -15.03 6.25 12.27
N LYS A 34 -14.85 5.94 10.99
CA LYS A 34 -14.07 4.78 10.51
C LYS A 34 -12.60 4.76 10.98
N PHE A 35 -12.08 5.91 11.42
CA PHE A 35 -10.74 6.09 11.95
C PHE A 35 -10.68 6.21 13.49
N ASN A 36 -11.79 6.11 14.21
CA ASN A 36 -11.75 6.21 15.68
C ASN A 36 -10.93 5.10 16.33
N ARG A 37 -10.87 3.92 15.71
CA ARG A 37 -10.04 2.78 16.15
C ARG A 37 -8.53 3.05 16.18
N TYR A 38 -8.07 4.17 15.62
CA TYR A 38 -6.66 4.57 15.61
C TYR A 38 -6.31 5.52 16.76
N VAL A 39 -7.32 6.06 17.42
CA VAL A 39 -7.15 6.95 18.56
C VAL A 39 -7.04 6.07 19.81
N THR A 40 -5.83 5.99 20.39
CA THR A 40 -5.61 5.21 21.61
C THR A 40 -5.73 6.08 22.86
N PRO A 41 -6.21 5.54 24.00
CA PRO A 41 -6.26 6.30 25.25
C PRO A 41 -4.92 6.90 25.68
N SER A 42 -3.81 6.23 25.35
CA SER A 42 -2.45 6.72 25.59
C SER A 42 -2.10 8.00 24.84
N MET A 43 -2.78 8.36 23.75
CA MET A 43 -2.55 9.65 23.08
C MET A 43 -3.13 10.83 23.88
N PHE A 44 -4.01 10.56 24.85
CA PHE A 44 -4.58 11.59 25.72
C PHE A 44 -3.75 11.85 26.98
N THR A 45 -2.69 11.09 27.23
CA THR A 45 -1.83 11.33 28.39
C THR A 45 -0.78 12.40 28.10
N SER A 46 -0.40 13.19 29.11
CA SER A 46 0.55 14.32 28.98
C SER A 46 1.99 13.92 28.69
N ASN A 47 2.30 12.62 28.72
CA ASN A 47 3.62 12.06 28.42
C ASN A 47 3.89 11.88 26.91
N VAL A 48 2.90 12.08 26.04
CA VAL A 48 3.09 12.01 24.59
C VAL A 48 3.47 13.40 24.08
N SER A 49 4.72 13.55 23.66
CA SER A 49 5.27 14.82 23.15
C SER A 49 4.58 15.31 21.87
N GLU A 50 4.16 14.38 21.00
CA GLU A 50 3.62 14.69 19.67
C GLU A 50 2.37 13.84 19.37
N PRO A 51 1.24 14.09 20.05
CA PRO A 51 0.04 13.26 19.94
C PRO A 51 -0.59 13.35 18.54
N TYR A 52 -0.50 14.52 17.89
CA TYR A 52 -0.95 14.73 16.51
C TYR A 52 -0.16 13.87 15.51
N GLU A 53 1.18 13.96 15.53
CA GLU A 53 2.04 13.18 14.62
C GLU A 53 1.91 11.67 14.85
N THR A 54 1.78 11.25 16.11
CA THR A 54 1.55 9.84 16.46
C THR A 54 0.25 9.31 15.85
N LEU A 55 -0.83 10.10 15.91
CA LEU A 55 -2.11 9.74 15.31
C LEU A 55 -2.04 9.72 13.77
N LYS A 56 -1.46 10.77 13.16
CA LYS A 56 -1.26 10.87 11.71
C LYS A 56 -0.52 9.66 11.17
N ARG A 57 0.63 9.32 11.77
CA ARG A 57 1.43 8.14 11.39
C ARG A 57 0.64 6.83 11.53
N SER A 58 -0.14 6.68 12.59
CA SER A 58 -0.95 5.47 12.83
C SER A 58 -2.06 5.29 11.79
N ILE A 59 -2.71 6.38 11.38
CA ILE A 59 -3.78 6.36 10.37
C ILE A 59 -3.20 6.09 8.98
N LEU A 60 -2.11 6.75 8.61
CA LEU A 60 -1.47 6.57 7.30
C LEU A 60 -0.90 5.16 7.16
N LYS A 61 -0.06 4.71 8.11
CA LYS A 61 0.58 3.39 8.08
C LYS A 61 -0.42 2.24 7.96
N ARG A 62 -1.58 2.31 8.62
CA ARG A 62 -2.58 1.24 8.51
C ARG A 62 -3.48 1.38 7.29
N GLY A 63 -3.58 2.57 6.70
CA GLY A 63 -4.14 2.74 5.36
C GLY A 63 -3.38 1.85 4.39
N ASP A 64 -2.06 2.01 4.36
CA ASP A 64 -1.14 1.22 3.53
C ASP A 64 -1.27 -0.28 3.80
N LEU A 65 -1.33 -0.69 5.08
CA LEU A 65 -1.55 -2.09 5.44
C LEU A 65 -2.90 -2.63 4.98
N THR A 66 -3.96 -1.81 5.01
CA THR A 66 -5.30 -2.23 4.56
C THR A 66 -5.33 -2.39 3.05
N ASP A 67 -4.69 -1.48 2.32
CA ASP A 67 -4.59 -1.55 0.86
C ASP A 67 -3.70 -2.73 0.43
N ARG A 68 -2.59 -2.96 1.15
CA ARG A 68 -1.78 -4.17 1.00
C ARG A 68 -2.56 -5.45 1.25
N GLN A 69 -3.32 -5.53 2.35
CA GLN A 69 -4.15 -6.70 2.65
C GLN A 69 -5.23 -6.94 1.59
N ARG A 70 -5.85 -5.87 1.08
CA ARG A 70 -6.83 -5.96 -0.01
C ARG A 70 -6.18 -6.45 -1.30
N LEU A 71 -4.98 -5.97 -1.60
CA LEU A 71 -4.22 -6.40 -2.76
C LEU A 71 -3.78 -7.87 -2.60
N ASP A 72 -3.21 -8.25 -1.45
CA ASP A 72 -2.84 -9.64 -1.11
C ASP A 72 -4.03 -10.60 -1.21
N GLN A 73 -5.21 -10.24 -0.67
CA GLN A 73 -6.42 -11.06 -0.79
C GLN A 73 -6.85 -11.24 -2.25
N ARG A 74 -6.82 -10.16 -3.04
CA ARG A 74 -7.18 -10.22 -4.47
C ARG A 74 -6.18 -11.07 -5.26
N PHE A 75 -4.90 -10.97 -4.95
CA PHE A 75 -3.85 -11.78 -5.54
C PHE A 75 -3.92 -13.26 -5.14
N ASN A 76 -4.27 -13.57 -3.89
CA ASN A 76 -4.40 -14.95 -3.43
C ASN A 76 -5.59 -15.68 -4.07
N ASN A 77 -6.61 -14.95 -4.52
CA ASN A 77 -7.74 -15.51 -5.28
C ASN A 77 -7.46 -15.64 -6.79
N ILE A 78 -6.38 -15.04 -7.29
CA ILE A 78 -5.98 -15.16 -8.70
C ILE A 78 -4.96 -16.28 -8.80
N ASP A 79 -5.40 -17.40 -9.34
CA ASP A 79 -4.54 -18.56 -9.56
C ASP A 79 -3.64 -18.33 -10.79
N LEU A 80 -2.32 -18.34 -10.60
CA LEU A 80 -1.34 -18.29 -11.70
C LEU A 80 -1.34 -19.59 -12.53
N GLN A 81 -1.98 -20.66 -12.05
CA GLN A 81 -2.00 -21.94 -12.76
C GLN A 81 -2.75 -21.87 -14.10
N HIS A 82 -3.60 -20.85 -14.30
CA HIS A 82 -4.47 -20.73 -15.48
C HIS A 82 -4.30 -19.42 -16.28
N GLY A 83 -3.35 -18.55 -15.92
CA GLY A 83 -3.17 -17.25 -16.60
C GLY A 83 -1.75 -16.68 -16.51
N SER A 84 -1.41 -15.80 -17.45
CA SER A 84 -0.10 -15.13 -17.51
C SER A 84 0.02 -14.01 -16.46
N ALA A 85 1.24 -13.65 -16.06
CA ALA A 85 1.54 -12.47 -15.24
C ALA A 85 1.03 -11.18 -15.90
N THR A 86 1.04 -11.11 -17.24
CA THR A 86 0.46 -9.99 -17.99
C THR A 86 -1.06 -9.93 -17.86
N ASP A 87 -1.76 -11.07 -17.97
CA ASP A 87 -3.21 -11.13 -17.76
C ASP A 87 -3.61 -10.76 -16.33
N MET A 88 -2.80 -11.17 -15.36
CA MET A 88 -2.95 -10.79 -13.96
C MET A 88 -2.83 -9.28 -13.78
N LEU A 89 -1.81 -8.65 -14.37
CA LEU A 89 -1.62 -7.20 -14.33
C LEU A 89 -2.84 -6.46 -14.90
N GLN A 90 -3.35 -6.91 -16.05
CA GLN A 90 -4.53 -6.30 -16.69
C GLN A 90 -5.79 -6.43 -15.84
N ARG A 91 -6.05 -7.62 -15.26
CA ARG A 91 -7.18 -7.81 -14.35
C ARG A 91 -7.09 -6.89 -13.15
N ILE A 92 -5.93 -6.77 -12.53
CA ILE A 92 -5.76 -5.96 -11.32
C ILE A 92 -5.91 -4.46 -11.61
N ARG A 93 -5.34 -3.99 -12.73
CA ARG A 93 -5.59 -2.62 -13.23
C ARG A 93 -7.06 -2.37 -13.54
N GLY A 94 -7.80 -3.37 -14.00
CA GLY A 94 -9.23 -3.26 -14.27
C GLY A 94 -10.14 -3.16 -13.04
N VAL A 95 -9.68 -3.61 -11.85
CA VAL A 95 -10.50 -3.63 -10.61
C VAL A 95 -10.00 -2.66 -9.53
N ILE A 96 -8.82 -2.05 -9.68
CA ILE A 96 -8.24 -1.12 -8.70
C ILE A 96 -8.22 0.29 -9.29
N ASP A 97 -8.60 1.31 -8.50
CA ASP A 97 -8.47 2.72 -8.92
C ASP A 97 -6.98 3.00 -9.13
N PRO A 98 -6.56 3.51 -10.30
CA PRO A 98 -5.15 3.83 -10.59
C PRO A 98 -4.48 4.70 -9.52
N ARG A 99 -5.24 5.53 -8.80
CA ARG A 99 -4.73 6.39 -7.72
C ARG A 99 -4.38 5.64 -6.43
N THR A 100 -4.80 4.38 -6.31
CA THR A 100 -4.56 3.52 -5.14
C THR A 100 -3.68 2.32 -5.50
N PHE A 101 -3.26 2.21 -6.75
CA PHE A 101 -2.47 1.10 -7.23
C PHE A 101 -1.00 1.28 -6.87
N ASP A 102 -0.50 0.44 -5.98
CA ASP A 102 0.92 0.41 -5.60
C ASP A 102 1.67 -0.56 -6.52
N GLU A 103 2.42 0.01 -7.46
CA GLU A 103 3.25 -0.76 -8.40
C GLU A 103 4.35 -1.55 -7.68
N GLY A 104 4.98 -0.97 -6.65
CA GLY A 104 6.05 -1.63 -5.89
C GLY A 104 5.54 -2.87 -5.16
N LEU A 105 4.35 -2.75 -4.58
CA LEU A 105 3.65 -3.86 -3.94
C LEU A 105 3.29 -4.96 -4.95
N PHE A 106 2.77 -4.58 -6.14
CA PHE A 106 2.50 -5.54 -7.21
C PHE A 106 3.76 -6.32 -7.60
N LYS A 107 4.90 -5.63 -7.79
CA LYS A 107 6.17 -6.28 -8.15
C LYS A 107 6.60 -7.31 -7.10
N GLN A 108 6.56 -6.94 -5.82
CA GLN A 108 6.90 -7.86 -4.72
C GLN A 108 6.00 -9.08 -4.72
N LEU A 109 4.71 -8.88 -4.93
CA LEU A 109 3.73 -9.94 -4.85
C LEU A 109 3.77 -10.87 -6.07
N LEU A 110 3.99 -10.31 -7.27
CA LEU A 110 4.25 -11.10 -8.48
C LEU A 110 5.47 -12.02 -8.28
N LEU A 111 6.58 -11.48 -7.78
CA LEU A 111 7.76 -12.29 -7.48
C LEU A 111 7.45 -13.41 -6.47
N SER A 112 6.70 -13.13 -5.41
CA SER A 112 6.37 -14.13 -4.39
C SER A 112 5.57 -15.33 -4.92
N LYS A 113 4.85 -15.16 -6.04
CA LYS A 113 4.01 -16.18 -6.66
C LYS A 113 4.74 -17.03 -7.70
N LEU A 114 5.96 -16.63 -8.09
CA LEU A 114 6.73 -17.33 -9.10
C LEU A 114 7.63 -18.42 -8.48
N PRO A 115 7.97 -19.48 -9.23
CA PRO A 115 8.99 -20.43 -8.80
C PRO A 115 10.33 -19.75 -8.54
N GLN A 116 11.13 -20.28 -7.61
CA GLN A 116 12.39 -19.69 -7.16
C GLN A 116 13.38 -19.43 -8.32
N GLN A 117 13.36 -20.26 -9.35
CA GLN A 117 14.18 -20.12 -10.55
C GLN A 117 13.78 -18.88 -11.37
N ALA A 118 12.48 -18.63 -11.54
CA ALA A 118 11.97 -17.44 -12.22
C ALA A 118 12.20 -16.18 -11.37
N GLN A 119 12.05 -16.27 -10.05
CA GLN A 119 12.36 -15.15 -9.14
C GLN A 119 13.81 -14.67 -9.30
N ALA A 120 14.79 -15.59 -9.33
CA ALA A 120 16.20 -15.24 -9.44
C ALA A 120 16.53 -14.46 -10.73
N VAL A 121 15.85 -14.77 -11.83
CA VAL A 121 16.01 -14.05 -13.10
C VAL A 121 15.37 -12.66 -13.01
N LEU A 122 14.20 -12.56 -12.37
CA LEU A 122 13.37 -11.34 -12.34
C LEU A 122 13.80 -10.31 -11.30
N VAL A 123 14.61 -10.68 -10.31
CA VAL A 123 15.20 -9.73 -9.34
C VAL A 123 15.96 -8.61 -10.06
N SER A 124 16.67 -8.94 -11.14
CA SER A 124 17.41 -7.97 -11.98
C SER A 124 16.51 -6.97 -12.72
N PHE A 125 15.22 -7.30 -12.88
CA PHE A 125 14.23 -6.50 -13.61
C PHE A 125 13.30 -5.71 -12.68
N GLN A 126 13.53 -5.72 -11.37
CA GLN A 126 12.66 -5.01 -10.41
C GLN A 126 12.56 -3.50 -10.67
N ASN A 127 13.58 -2.91 -11.28
CA ASN A 127 13.62 -1.48 -11.62
C ASN A 127 12.90 -1.16 -12.94
N ASN A 128 12.50 -2.16 -13.72
CA ASN A 128 11.82 -1.95 -15.00
C ASN A 128 10.36 -1.53 -14.82
N ALA A 129 9.74 -1.08 -15.91
CA ALA A 129 8.31 -0.82 -15.94
C ALA A 129 7.51 -2.08 -15.56
N LEU A 130 6.34 -1.88 -14.97
CA LEU A 130 5.52 -2.99 -14.48
C LEU A 130 5.09 -3.96 -15.59
N ASP A 131 4.77 -3.42 -16.76
CA ASP A 131 4.42 -4.18 -17.97
C ASP A 131 5.60 -5.03 -18.46
N GLU A 132 6.82 -4.49 -18.40
CA GLU A 132 8.04 -5.22 -18.78
C GLU A 132 8.35 -6.35 -17.80
N LEU A 133 8.15 -6.12 -16.50
CA LEU A 133 8.35 -7.14 -15.48
C LEU A 133 7.35 -8.29 -15.65
N ALA A 134 6.06 -7.98 -15.90
CA ALA A 134 5.03 -8.98 -16.13
C ALA A 134 5.34 -9.82 -17.38
N ALA A 135 5.68 -9.18 -18.51
CA ALA A 135 6.07 -9.88 -19.73
C ALA A 135 7.32 -10.75 -19.54
N SER A 136 8.27 -10.30 -18.73
CA SER A 136 9.48 -11.08 -18.41
C SER A 136 9.17 -12.27 -17.52
N ALA A 137 8.23 -12.12 -16.59
CA ALA A 137 7.75 -13.21 -15.75
C ALA A 137 7.10 -14.32 -16.58
N ASP A 138 6.32 -13.95 -17.59
CA ASP A 138 5.71 -14.91 -18.53
C ASP A 138 6.77 -15.70 -19.30
N ARG A 139 7.79 -15.01 -19.82
CA ARG A 139 8.91 -15.69 -20.50
C ARG A 139 9.67 -16.63 -19.57
N SER A 140 9.91 -16.22 -18.33
CA SER A 140 10.58 -17.08 -17.34
C SER A 140 9.73 -18.32 -16.99
N LEU A 141 8.42 -18.18 -16.86
CA LEU A 141 7.52 -19.31 -16.61
C LEU A 141 7.50 -20.30 -17.80
N GLU A 142 7.46 -19.79 -19.03
CA GLU A 142 7.54 -20.62 -20.25
C GLU A 142 8.84 -21.42 -20.31
N ILE A 143 9.98 -20.81 -19.97
CA ILE A 143 11.28 -21.50 -19.90
C ILE A 143 11.25 -22.64 -18.86
N THR A 144 10.69 -22.40 -17.67
CA THR A 144 10.62 -23.44 -16.63
C THR A 144 9.70 -24.61 -16.99
N LYS A 145 8.60 -24.37 -17.72
CA LYS A 145 7.73 -25.44 -18.22
C LYS A 145 8.45 -26.31 -19.26
N SER A 146 9.24 -25.69 -20.12
CA SER A 146 9.95 -26.34 -21.23
C SER A 146 11.08 -27.27 -20.74
N SER A 147 11.74 -26.93 -19.64
CA SER A 147 12.87 -27.71 -19.08
C SER A 147 12.45 -28.95 -18.29
N THR A 148 11.14 -29.21 -18.09
CA THR A 148 10.64 -30.40 -17.37
C THR A 148 10.12 -31.48 -18.34
N THR A 149 10.46 -31.39 -19.62
CA THR A 149 10.11 -32.38 -20.66
C THR A 149 11.33 -33.12 -21.16
#